data_AF-A0A9W6WYT6-F1
#
_entry.id   AF-A0A9W6WYT6-F1
#
_cell.length_a   1.000
_cell.length_b   1.000
_cell.length_c   1.000
_cell.angle_alpha   90.00
_cell.angle_beta   90.00
_cell.angle_gamma   90.00
#
_symmetry.space_group_name_H-M   'P 1'
#
loop_
_entity.id
_entity.type
_entity.pdbx_description
1 polymer ?
#
loop_
_entity_poly.entity_id
_entity_poly.type
_entity_poly.pdbx_seq_one_letter_code
_entity_poly.pdbx_strand_id
1 'polypeptide(L)'
;MNDMVSSVSRLKGRGLRGAGVAPLEGVVRRGRTYNLNEIQGIATPSAYVYRQLGSKYIRIPDLDNKSLVIVQPNRRKCGPKRQIGEGLQSMIRTLTFKQHIDQAAYDKLSIDDKKLFKEILAITHLQYNFHDRLEDPLESLKAEYDKLKGELELGNDNPSIIKQLKSLSVDMYSNRLISDSEFKDIIVRLI
;
A
#
# COMPACT_ATOMS: atom_id res chain seq x y z
N MET A 1 10.63 -2.41 -69.15
CA MET A 1 9.27 -2.39 -68.56
C MET A 1 9.09 -3.64 -67.73
N ASN A 2 8.71 -3.43 -66.47
CA ASN A 2 8.28 -4.36 -65.42
C ASN A 2 9.32 -5.05 -64.54
N ASP A 3 9.32 -4.57 -63.29
CA ASP A 3 9.89 -5.08 -62.04
C ASP A 3 9.26 -6.41 -61.57
N MET A 4 10.01 -7.18 -60.78
CA MET A 4 9.60 -7.93 -59.56
C MET A 4 10.81 -8.72 -59.06
N VAL A 5 11.63 -8.20 -58.15
CA VAL A 5 11.51 -8.16 -56.67
C VAL A 5 11.47 -9.53 -56.00
N SER A 6 12.48 -9.71 -55.13
CA SER A 6 12.85 -10.80 -54.24
C SER A 6 11.76 -11.30 -53.28
N SER A 7 11.80 -12.60 -52.98
CA SER A 7 11.14 -13.17 -51.80
C SER A 7 12.16 -13.89 -50.90
N VAL A 8 12.68 -13.17 -49.90
CA VAL A 8 13.29 -13.78 -48.71
C VAL A 8 12.21 -13.77 -47.62
N SER A 9 11.66 -14.95 -47.32
CA SER A 9 10.63 -15.16 -46.32
C SER A 9 11.17 -15.01 -44.90
N ARG A 10 10.73 -13.96 -44.17
CA ARG A 10 10.88 -13.86 -42.71
C ARG A 10 9.78 -14.67 -42.02
N LEU A 11 10.17 -15.75 -41.35
CA LEU A 11 9.30 -16.46 -40.41
C LEU A 11 9.03 -15.59 -39.18
N LYS A 12 7.78 -15.15 -39.01
CA LYS A 12 7.29 -14.46 -37.81
C LYS A 12 6.48 -15.46 -37.00
N GLY A 13 7.06 -15.95 -35.91
CA GLY A 13 6.43 -16.92 -35.00
C GLY A 13 5.07 -16.42 -34.51
N ARG A 14 4.01 -17.12 -34.88
CA ARG A 14 2.67 -16.96 -34.30
C ARG A 14 2.58 -17.91 -33.11
N GLY A 15 2.43 -17.35 -31.91
CA GLY A 15 2.19 -18.12 -30.69
C GLY A 15 0.95 -19.01 -30.79
N LEU A 16 0.84 -19.91 -29.82
CA LEU A 16 -0.13 -21.00 -29.61
C LEU A 16 -1.63 -20.58 -29.68
N ARG A 17 -2.09 -20.00 -30.79
CA ARG A 17 -3.50 -19.84 -31.14
C ARG A 17 -3.87 -21.00 -32.07
N GLY A 18 -4.21 -22.15 -31.51
CA GLY A 18 -4.61 -23.28 -32.34
C GLY A 18 -4.82 -24.62 -31.63
N ALA A 19 -4.41 -24.77 -30.37
CA ALA A 19 -4.82 -25.93 -29.59
C ALA A 19 -6.30 -25.73 -29.21
N GLY A 20 -7.21 -26.36 -29.96
CA GLY A 20 -8.66 -26.26 -29.85
C GLY A 20 -9.22 -26.77 -28.52
N VAL A 21 -8.89 -26.08 -27.43
CA VAL A 21 -9.56 -26.23 -26.14
C VAL A 21 -10.95 -25.62 -26.30
N ALA A 22 -11.99 -26.44 -26.21
CA ALA A 22 -13.37 -25.97 -26.16
C ALA A 22 -13.49 -24.88 -25.09
N PRO A 23 -14.14 -23.74 -25.37
CA PRO A 23 -14.36 -22.72 -24.35
C PRO A 23 -15.14 -23.36 -23.20
N LEU A 24 -14.64 -23.19 -21.96
CA LEU A 24 -15.42 -23.54 -20.77
C LEU A 24 -16.81 -22.91 -20.91
N GLU A 25 -17.85 -23.67 -20.60
CA GLU A 25 -19.24 -23.20 -20.68
C GLU A 25 -19.39 -21.88 -19.90
N GLY A 26 -19.84 -20.83 -20.59
CA GLY A 26 -19.90 -19.45 -20.07
C GLY A 26 -18.83 -18.49 -20.61
N VAL A 27 -17.87 -18.95 -21.42
CA VAL A 27 -16.75 -18.12 -21.91
C VAL A 27 -16.91 -17.76 -23.38
N VAL A 28 -17.35 -16.52 -23.67
CA VAL A 28 -16.70 -15.52 -24.58
C VAL A 28 -17.62 -14.27 -24.68
N ARG A 29 -17.17 -13.11 -24.20
CA ARG A 29 -17.56 -11.80 -24.78
C ARG A 29 -16.29 -11.06 -25.22
N ARG A 30 -16.01 -11.08 -26.53
CA ARG A 30 -14.93 -10.29 -27.14
C ARG A 30 -15.16 -8.80 -26.83
N GLY A 31 -14.16 -8.14 -26.22
CA GLY A 31 -14.13 -6.69 -26.06
C GLY A 31 -14.63 -6.12 -24.72
N ARG A 32 -15.12 -6.93 -23.78
CA ARG A 32 -15.47 -6.46 -22.42
C ARG A 32 -14.47 -6.97 -21.39
N THR A 33 -13.88 -6.04 -20.65
CA THR A 33 -13.11 -6.38 -19.44
C THR A 33 -14.08 -6.89 -18.38
N TYR A 34 -13.89 -8.12 -17.91
CA TYR A 34 -14.72 -8.70 -16.86
C TYR A 34 -14.69 -7.86 -15.59
N ASN A 35 -15.85 -7.72 -14.95
CA ASN A 35 -15.92 -7.21 -13.59
C ASN A 35 -15.24 -8.23 -12.66
N LEU A 36 -14.42 -7.76 -11.74
CA LEU A 36 -13.66 -8.63 -10.84
C LEU A 36 -14.57 -9.46 -9.92
N ASN A 37 -15.74 -8.94 -9.56
CA ASN A 37 -16.73 -9.69 -8.78
C ASN A 37 -17.23 -10.95 -9.53
N GLU A 38 -17.39 -10.85 -10.85
CA GLU A 38 -17.96 -11.91 -11.70
C GLU A 38 -16.99 -13.07 -11.93
N ILE A 39 -15.70 -12.85 -11.71
CA ILE A 39 -14.64 -13.83 -12.00
C ILE A 39 -13.98 -14.39 -10.74
N GLN A 40 -14.42 -13.97 -9.55
CA GLN A 40 -13.92 -14.55 -8.30
C GLN A 40 -14.25 -16.05 -8.22
N GLY A 41 -13.26 -16.86 -7.88
CA GLY A 41 -13.43 -18.32 -7.77
C GLY A 41 -13.47 -19.06 -9.11
N ILE A 42 -13.55 -18.34 -10.24
CA ILE A 42 -13.44 -18.94 -11.58
C ILE A 42 -11.96 -18.98 -11.97
N ALA A 43 -11.53 -20.06 -12.62
CA ALA A 43 -10.16 -20.26 -13.11
C ALA A 43 -9.80 -19.35 -14.31
N THR A 44 -10.10 -18.05 -14.22
CA THR A 44 -9.65 -17.05 -15.20
C THR A 44 -8.30 -16.47 -14.78
N PRO A 45 -7.38 -16.14 -15.71
CA PRO A 45 -6.10 -15.52 -15.36
C PRO A 45 -6.24 -14.24 -14.53
N SER A 46 -7.29 -13.44 -14.77
CA SER A 46 -7.55 -12.22 -14.00
C SER A 46 -7.92 -12.49 -12.54
N ALA A 47 -8.57 -13.62 -12.23
CA ALA A 47 -8.91 -14.01 -10.87
C ALA A 47 -7.69 -14.36 -10.02
N TYR A 48 -6.59 -14.79 -10.65
CA TYR A 48 -5.31 -15.05 -9.98
C TYR A 48 -4.46 -13.78 -9.83
N VAL A 49 -4.67 -12.77 -10.68
CA VAL A 49 -3.91 -11.51 -10.64
C VAL A 49 -4.48 -10.51 -9.66
N TYR A 50 -5.81 -10.43 -9.55
CA TYR A 50 -6.49 -9.51 -8.65
C TYR A 50 -7.01 -10.25 -7.42
N ARG A 51 -6.79 -9.66 -6.25
CA ARG A 51 -7.31 -10.18 -4.99
C ARG A 51 -8.15 -9.14 -4.30
N GLN A 52 -9.23 -9.60 -3.65
CA GLN A 52 -10.11 -8.73 -2.91
C GLN A 52 -9.45 -8.27 -1.62
N LEU A 53 -9.65 -6.99 -1.32
CA LEU A 53 -9.26 -6.34 -0.09
C LEU A 53 -10.46 -5.48 0.36
N GLY A 54 -11.23 -5.99 1.31
CA GLY A 54 -12.52 -5.40 1.70
C GLY A 54 -13.48 -5.32 0.51
N SER A 55 -13.98 -4.11 0.24
CA SER A 55 -14.88 -3.80 -0.89
C SER A 55 -14.17 -3.53 -2.23
N LYS A 56 -12.84 -3.56 -2.26
CA LYS A 56 -12.00 -3.21 -3.43
C LYS A 56 -11.08 -4.37 -3.80
N TYR A 57 -10.23 -4.14 -4.81
CA TYR A 57 -9.26 -5.11 -5.29
C TYR A 57 -7.87 -4.51 -5.41
N ILE A 58 -6.86 -5.36 -5.23
CA ILE A 58 -5.46 -5.05 -5.49
C ILE A 58 -4.87 -6.04 -6.48
N ARG A 59 -3.83 -5.62 -7.20
CA ARG A 59 -3.06 -6.51 -8.08
C ARG A 59 -1.89 -7.10 -7.30
N ILE A 60 -1.83 -8.41 -7.21
CA ILE A 60 -0.76 -9.11 -6.49
C ILE A 60 0.62 -8.83 -7.09
N PRO A 61 0.82 -8.84 -8.43
CA PRO A 61 2.13 -8.50 -9.00
C PRO A 61 2.59 -7.07 -8.72
N ASP A 62 1.66 -6.12 -8.62
CA ASP A 62 2.01 -4.73 -8.30
C ASP A 62 2.41 -4.65 -6.81
N LEU A 63 1.66 -5.33 -5.93
CA LEU A 63 1.99 -5.44 -4.50
C LEU A 63 3.36 -6.10 -4.28
N ASP A 64 3.68 -7.17 -5.01
CA ASP A 64 4.98 -7.86 -4.95
C ASP A 64 6.14 -6.92 -5.31
N ASN A 65 5.90 -5.99 -6.23
CA ASN A 65 6.85 -4.95 -6.65
C ASN A 65 6.77 -3.67 -5.79
N LYS A 66 6.26 -3.76 -4.55
CA LYS A 66 6.14 -2.64 -3.60
C LYS A 66 5.35 -1.45 -4.16
N SER A 67 4.45 -1.71 -5.09
CA SER A 67 3.67 -0.71 -5.81
C SER A 67 2.17 -0.97 -5.57
N LEU A 68 1.54 -0.17 -4.73
CA LEU A 68 0.13 -0.34 -4.43
C LEU A 68 -0.76 0.37 -5.46
N VAL A 69 -1.68 -0.40 -6.04
CA VAL A 69 -2.79 0.10 -6.86
C VAL A 69 -4.08 -0.54 -6.38
N ILE A 70 -4.99 0.29 -5.86
CA ILE A 70 -6.33 -0.14 -5.45
C ILE A 70 -7.30 0.14 -6.60
N VAL A 71 -8.17 -0.81 -6.91
CA VAL A 71 -9.19 -0.67 -7.95
C VAL A 71 -10.56 -1.11 -7.45
N GLN A 72 -11.59 -0.54 -8.06
CA GLN A 72 -12.97 -1.01 -7.96
C GLN A 72 -13.13 -2.35 -8.70
N PRO A 73 -14.25 -3.07 -8.48
CA PRO A 73 -14.55 -4.29 -9.24
C PRO A 73 -14.55 -4.09 -10.77
N ASN A 74 -14.96 -2.92 -11.25
CA ASN A 74 -14.90 -2.54 -12.67
C ASN A 74 -13.48 -2.15 -13.17
N ARG A 75 -12.44 -2.36 -12.34
CA ARG A 75 -11.02 -2.04 -12.58
C ARG A 75 -10.67 -0.55 -12.68
N ARG A 76 -11.58 0.35 -12.31
CA ARG A 76 -11.25 1.79 -12.15
C ARG A 76 -10.39 1.99 -10.91
N LYS A 77 -9.34 2.80 -11.02
CA LYS A 77 -8.43 3.11 -9.91
C LYS A 77 -9.15 3.85 -8.79
N CYS A 78 -8.83 3.49 -7.56
CA CYS A 78 -9.21 4.21 -6.34
C CYS A 78 -7.96 4.90 -5.82
N GLY A 79 -7.81 6.20 -6.14
CA GLY A 79 -6.62 6.96 -5.76
C GLY A 79 -5.39 6.71 -6.64
N PRO A 80 -4.26 7.37 -6.31
CA PRO A 80 -3.02 7.26 -7.08
C PRO A 80 -2.30 5.93 -6.82
N LYS A 81 -1.42 5.55 -7.76
CA LYS A 81 -0.44 4.49 -7.54
C LYS A 81 0.56 4.98 -6.49
N ARG A 82 0.82 4.18 -5.45
CA ARG A 82 1.75 4.54 -4.37
C ARG A 82 2.89 3.53 -4.27
N GLN A 83 4.08 4.02 -3.96
CA GLN A 83 5.17 3.17 -3.50
C GLN A 83 4.96 2.92 -2.00
N ILE A 84 5.23 1.69 -1.56
CA ILE A 84 5.03 1.29 -0.17
C ILE A 84 6.30 0.66 0.40
N GLY A 85 6.49 0.83 1.71
CA GLY A 85 7.55 0.14 2.44
C GLY A 85 7.35 -1.38 2.48
N GLU A 86 8.42 -2.10 2.82
CA GLU A 86 8.39 -3.56 2.96
C GLU A 86 7.49 -4.03 4.10
N GLY A 87 7.50 -3.32 5.24
CA GLY A 87 6.60 -3.59 6.35
C GLY A 87 5.13 -3.46 5.93
N LEU A 88 4.78 -2.35 5.27
CA LEU A 88 3.43 -2.12 4.79
C LEU A 88 3.00 -3.13 3.72
N GLN A 89 3.90 -3.53 2.82
CA GLN A 89 3.65 -4.58 1.84
C GLN A 89 3.28 -5.91 2.52
N SER A 90 4.06 -6.33 3.53
CA SER A 90 3.80 -7.55 4.28
C SER A 90 2.46 -7.49 5.03
N MET A 91 2.13 -6.33 5.60
CA MET A 91 0.85 -6.09 6.26
C MET A 91 -0.34 -6.19 5.30
N ILE A 92 -0.26 -5.54 4.14
CA ILE A 92 -1.32 -5.61 3.11
C ILE A 92 -1.47 -7.05 2.61
N ARG A 93 -0.37 -7.79 2.43
CA ARG A 93 -0.40 -9.20 2.04
C ARG A 93 -1.12 -10.03 3.10
N THR A 94 -0.73 -9.88 4.36
CA THR A 94 -1.34 -10.59 5.50
C THR A 94 -2.83 -10.30 5.58
N LEU A 95 -3.23 -9.04 5.48
CA LEU A 95 -4.64 -8.63 5.46
C LEU A 95 -5.40 -9.24 4.27
N THR A 96 -4.79 -9.26 3.10
CA THR A 96 -5.41 -9.77 1.86
C THR A 96 -5.64 -11.29 1.89
N PHE A 97 -4.70 -12.05 2.45
CA PHE A 97 -4.75 -13.53 2.43
C PHE A 97 -5.29 -14.16 3.71
N LYS A 98 -5.02 -13.54 4.86
CA LYS A 98 -5.40 -14.06 6.19
C LYS A 98 -6.53 -13.27 6.85
N GLN A 99 -6.93 -12.12 6.28
CA GLN A 99 -7.95 -11.23 6.86
C GLN A 99 -7.63 -10.82 8.31
N HIS A 100 -6.34 -10.71 8.62
CA HIS A 100 -5.82 -10.46 9.95
C HIS A 100 -4.86 -9.27 9.93
N ILE A 101 -4.87 -8.50 11.01
CA ILE A 101 -3.92 -7.42 11.26
C ILE A 101 -3.05 -7.83 12.43
N ASP A 102 -1.75 -7.96 12.19
CA ASP A 102 -0.76 -8.18 13.25
C ASP A 102 -0.38 -6.83 13.87
N GLN A 103 -0.79 -6.63 15.13
CA GLN A 103 -0.55 -5.38 15.84
C GLN A 103 0.94 -5.11 16.06
N ALA A 104 1.72 -6.14 16.42
CA ALA A 104 3.15 -5.99 16.64
C ALA A 104 3.90 -5.61 15.36
N ALA A 105 3.42 -6.08 14.21
CA ALA A 105 3.93 -5.66 12.91
C ALA A 105 3.47 -4.24 12.54
N TYR A 106 2.22 -3.87 12.86
CA TYR A 106 1.70 -2.51 12.67
C TYR A 106 2.48 -1.49 13.48
N ASP A 107 2.77 -1.76 14.75
CA ASP A 107 3.43 -0.82 15.66
C ASP A 107 4.86 -0.48 15.20
N LYS A 108 5.52 -1.41 14.51
CA LYS A 108 6.86 -1.26 13.93
C LYS A 108 6.88 -0.49 12.60
N LEU A 109 5.73 -0.20 12.00
CA LEU A 109 5.67 0.60 10.77
C LEU A 109 6.08 2.05 11.04
N SER A 110 6.63 2.70 10.01
CA SER A 110 6.83 4.15 10.03
C SER A 110 5.48 4.88 10.13
N ILE A 111 5.50 6.12 10.62
CA ILE A 111 4.29 6.94 10.76
C ILE A 111 3.59 7.10 9.42
N ASP A 112 4.34 7.32 8.34
CA ASP A 112 3.82 7.43 6.97
C ASP A 112 3.15 6.13 6.51
N ASP A 113 3.77 4.98 6.76
CA ASP A 113 3.20 3.68 6.43
C ASP A 113 1.94 3.39 7.27
N LYS A 114 1.92 3.76 8.56
CA LYS A 114 0.74 3.64 9.43
C LYS A 114 -0.43 4.50 8.93
N LYS A 115 -0.16 5.73 8.52
CA LYS A 115 -1.15 6.64 7.93
C LYS A 115 -1.71 6.08 6.62
N LEU A 116 -0.81 5.65 5.74
CA LEU A 116 -1.20 5.04 4.48
C LEU A 116 -2.02 3.76 4.72
N PHE A 117 -1.66 2.94 5.69
CA PHE A 117 -2.44 1.76 6.05
C PHE A 117 -3.86 2.11 6.52
N LYS A 118 -4.02 3.14 7.36
CA LYS A 118 -5.37 3.63 7.75
C LYS A 118 -6.17 4.14 6.56
N GLU A 119 -5.53 4.86 5.63
CA GLU A 119 -6.17 5.30 4.38
C GLU A 119 -6.63 4.10 3.52
N ILE A 120 -5.80 3.05 3.43
CA ILE A 120 -6.15 1.82 2.71
C ILE A 120 -7.37 1.17 3.35
N LEU A 121 -7.42 1.05 4.67
CA LEU A 121 -8.58 0.51 5.38
C LEU A 121 -9.83 1.34 5.08
N ALA A 122 -9.73 2.68 5.10
CA ALA A 122 -10.82 3.58 4.76
C ALA A 122 -11.34 3.38 3.32
N ILE A 123 -10.45 3.37 2.32
CA ILE A 123 -10.81 3.20 0.89
C ILE A 123 -11.44 1.81 0.64
N THR A 124 -10.95 0.79 1.36
CA THR A 124 -11.40 -0.59 1.23
C THR A 124 -12.63 -0.90 2.08
N HIS A 125 -13.11 0.04 2.89
CA HIS A 125 -14.20 -0.13 3.85
C HIS A 125 -13.93 -1.16 4.96
N LEU A 126 -12.66 -1.41 5.26
CA LEU A 126 -12.24 -2.30 6.33
C LEU A 126 -12.07 -1.59 7.67
N GLN A 127 -12.15 -0.26 7.72
CA GLN A 127 -11.92 0.50 8.95
C GLN A 127 -12.86 0.08 10.08
N TYR A 128 -14.12 -0.25 9.77
CA TYR A 128 -15.10 -0.66 10.79
C TYR A 128 -14.77 -2.01 11.43
N ASN A 129 -14.05 -2.88 10.71
CA ASN A 129 -13.67 -4.20 11.21
C ASN A 129 -12.48 -4.14 12.18
N PHE A 130 -11.75 -3.03 12.18
CA PHE A 130 -10.47 -2.89 12.88
C PHE A 130 -10.34 -1.56 13.65
N HIS A 131 -11.43 -0.81 13.82
CA HIS A 131 -11.40 0.54 14.40
C HIS A 131 -10.78 0.54 15.80
N ASP A 132 -11.22 -0.39 16.65
CA ASP A 132 -10.78 -0.49 18.05
C ASP A 132 -9.35 -1.06 18.20
N ARG A 133 -8.74 -1.54 17.11
CA ARG A 133 -7.42 -2.20 17.16
C ARG A 133 -6.28 -1.28 16.74
N LEU A 134 -6.57 -0.19 16.02
CA LEU A 134 -5.54 0.65 15.40
C LEU A 134 -5.57 2.05 15.99
N GLU A 135 -4.70 2.28 16.99
CA GLU A 135 -4.47 3.59 17.60
C GLU A 135 -4.07 4.64 16.55
N ASP A 136 -4.38 5.93 16.78
CA ASP A 136 -3.98 7.00 15.86
C ASP A 136 -2.46 7.18 15.88
N PRO A 137 -1.77 6.99 14.73
CA PRO A 137 -0.32 7.17 14.65
C PRO A 137 0.13 8.55 15.11
N LEU A 138 -0.71 9.58 14.96
CA LEU A 138 -0.42 10.93 15.40
C LEU A 138 -0.63 11.12 16.90
N GLU A 139 -1.58 10.41 17.52
CA GLU A 139 -1.75 10.44 18.98
C GLU A 139 -0.60 9.74 19.68
N SER A 140 -0.22 8.54 19.21
CA SER A 140 0.94 7.83 19.78
C SER A 140 2.23 8.65 19.64
N LEU A 141 2.42 9.33 18.49
CA LEU A 141 3.57 10.22 18.28
C LEU A 141 3.57 11.40 19.25
N LYS A 142 2.43 12.04 19.47
CA LYS A 142 2.29 13.14 20.44
C LYS A 142 2.59 12.68 21.85
N ALA A 143 2.03 11.55 22.26
CA ALA A 143 2.24 11.02 23.60
C ALA A 143 3.73 10.71 23.87
N GLU A 144 4.43 10.14 22.88
CA GLU A 144 5.88 9.89 22.97
C GLU A 144 6.68 11.19 23.03
N TYR A 145 6.31 12.18 22.22
CA TYR A 145 6.92 13.51 22.25
C TYR A 145 6.75 14.19 23.60
N ASP A 146 5.53 14.28 24.11
CA ASP A 146 5.20 14.95 25.36
C ASP A 146 5.92 14.29 26.54
N LYS A 147 6.05 12.97 26.51
CA LYS A 147 6.84 12.22 27.49
C LYS A 147 8.32 12.61 27.46
N LEU A 148 8.97 12.55 26.29
CA LEU A 148 10.40 12.86 26.18
C LEU A 148 10.69 14.34 26.47
N LYS A 149 9.79 15.24 26.06
CA LYS A 149 9.86 16.66 26.38
C LYS A 149 9.75 16.89 27.89
N GLY A 150 8.82 16.22 28.56
CA GLY A 150 8.68 16.28 30.01
C GLY A 150 9.92 15.76 30.76
N GLU A 151 10.51 14.65 30.31
CA GLU A 151 11.79 14.15 30.86
C GLU A 151 12.91 15.19 30.76
N LEU A 152 13.04 15.85 29.61
CA LEU A 152 14.02 16.92 29.41
C LEU A 152 13.73 18.12 30.33
N GLU A 153 12.47 18.53 30.47
CA GLU A 153 12.07 19.64 31.34
C GLU A 153 12.33 19.36 32.83
N LEU A 154 12.34 18.08 33.22
CA LEU A 154 12.72 17.62 34.55
C LEU A 154 14.26 17.55 34.76
N GLY A 155 15.05 17.90 33.74
CA GLY A 155 16.53 17.90 33.80
C GLY A 155 17.18 16.56 33.50
N ASN A 156 16.49 15.65 32.79
CA ASN A 156 17.06 14.37 32.38
C ASN A 156 17.89 14.52 31.09
N ASP A 157 19.20 14.72 31.25
CA ASP A 157 20.13 14.95 30.14
C ASP A 157 20.69 13.66 29.52
N ASN A 158 19.94 12.54 29.59
CA ASN A 158 20.39 11.30 29.00
C ASN A 158 20.57 11.46 27.48
N PRO A 159 21.77 11.20 26.91
CA PRO A 159 22.04 11.39 25.48
C PRO A 159 21.09 10.61 24.56
N SER A 160 20.56 9.47 25.03
CA SER A 160 19.59 8.69 24.27
C SER A 160 18.23 9.39 24.14
N ILE A 161 17.76 10.05 25.21
CA ILE A 161 16.51 10.84 25.24
C ILE A 161 16.65 12.05 24.33
N ILE A 162 17.75 12.80 24.45
CA ILE A 162 18.06 13.96 23.59
C ILE A 162 18.05 13.56 22.12
N LYS A 163 18.70 12.43 21.78
CA LYS A 163 18.75 11.92 20.40
C LYS A 163 17.35 11.53 19.89
N GLN A 164 16.57 10.84 20.71
CA GLN A 164 15.20 10.43 20.35
C GLN A 164 14.30 11.66 20.18
N LEU A 165 14.30 12.58 21.13
CA LEU A 165 13.51 13.81 21.10
C LEU A 165 13.86 14.67 19.88
N LYS A 166 15.14 14.73 19.48
CA LYS A 166 15.56 15.44 18.25
C LYS A 166 14.93 14.82 17.00
N SER A 167 14.96 13.50 16.85
CA SER A 167 14.33 12.80 15.73
C SER A 167 12.82 13.04 15.74
N LEU A 168 12.21 12.90 16.91
CA LEU A 168 10.77 12.95 17.07
C LEU A 168 10.22 14.37 16.91
N SER A 169 11.00 15.41 17.25
CA SER A 169 10.68 16.81 16.97
C SER A 169 10.60 17.09 15.46
N VAL A 170 11.46 16.46 14.65
CA VAL A 170 11.40 16.56 13.18
C VAL A 170 10.13 15.91 12.66
N ASP A 171 9.75 14.75 13.19
CA ASP A 171 8.51 14.07 12.83
C ASP A 171 7.27 14.91 13.24
N MET A 172 7.26 15.46 14.45
CA MET A 172 6.18 16.34 14.94
C MET A 172 6.01 17.57 14.05
N TYR A 173 7.11 18.23 13.67
CA TYR A 173 7.08 19.38 12.77
C TYR A 173 6.60 19.01 11.36
N SER A 174 7.14 17.92 10.79
CA SER A 174 6.75 17.42 9.46
C SER A 174 5.26 17.06 9.38
N ASN A 175 4.72 16.57 10.49
CA ASN A 175 3.31 16.24 10.64
C ASN A 175 2.43 17.42 11.07
N ARG A 176 2.99 18.63 11.16
CA ARG A 176 2.30 19.89 11.55
C ARG A 176 1.64 19.80 12.94
N LEU A 177 2.24 19.03 13.84
CA LEU A 177 1.75 18.87 15.20
C LEU A 177 2.30 19.92 16.16
N ILE A 178 3.43 20.53 15.82
CA ILE A 178 4.08 21.63 16.56
C ILE A 178 4.36 22.78 15.60
N SER A 179 4.45 24.00 16.14
CA SER A 179 4.74 25.20 15.35
C SER A 179 6.24 25.32 15.03
N ASP A 180 6.58 26.16 14.04
CA ASP A 180 7.98 26.51 13.74
C ASP A 180 8.71 27.14 14.94
N SER A 181 8.00 27.94 15.75
CA SER A 181 8.55 28.53 16.97
C SER A 181 8.88 27.45 18.00
N GLU A 182 7.95 26.53 18.25
CA GLU A 182 8.16 25.45 19.22
C GLU A 182 9.28 24.50 18.76
N PHE A 183 9.33 24.18 17.47
CA PHE A 183 10.40 23.36 16.91
C PHE A 183 11.77 24.02 17.11
N LYS A 184 11.90 25.32 16.82
CA LYS A 184 13.15 26.08 17.02
C LYS A 184 13.58 26.11 18.48
N ASP A 185 12.65 26.38 19.39
CA ASP A 185 12.93 26.44 20.83
C ASP A 185 13.52 25.13 21.35
N ILE A 186 12.96 24.00 20.91
CA ILE A 186 13.44 22.67 21.32
C ILE A 186 14.78 22.34 20.69
N ILE A 187 14.97 22.58 19.40
CA ILE A 187 16.24 22.30 18.74
C ILE A 187 17.38 23.14 19.36
N VAL A 188 17.13 24.40 19.73
CA VAL A 188 18.14 25.24 20.42
C VAL A 188 18.52 24.66 21.78
N ARG A 189 17.58 24.07 22.53
CA ARG A 189 17.86 23.43 23.82
C ARG A 189 18.61 22.10 23.70
N LEU A 190 18.60 21.47 22.52
CA LEU A 190 19.21 20.16 22.26
C LEU A 190 20.61 20.26 21.60
N ILE A 191 21.14 21.47 21.41
CA ILE A 191 22.48 21.76 20.85
C ILE A 191 23.42 22.13 22.00
#